data_AF-A0A0J6VPN5-F1
#
_entry.id   AF-A0A0J6VPN5-F1
#
_cell.length_a   1.000
_cell.length_b   1.000
_cell.length_c   1.000
_cell.angle_alpha   90.00
_cell.angle_beta   90.00
_cell.angle_gamma   90.00
#
_symmetry.space_group_name_H-M   'P 1'
#
loop_
_entity.id
_entity.type
_entity.pdbx_description
1 polymer ?
#
loop_
_entity_poly.entity_id
_entity_poly.type
_entity_poly.pdbx_seq_one_letter_code
_entity_poly.pdbx_strand_id
1 'polypeptide(L)' 'MLARDTGPIEGSSAATSCPVEAIAAAYLSQTSGDPSLALRCAITDALADLLEAERRTRERSRLISRGFVRGRLDDTGDAL' A
#
# COMPACT_ATOMS: atom_id res chain seq x y z
N MET A 1 -7.15 22.52 52.59
CA MET A 1 -6.95 23.59 51.59
C MET A 1 -5.98 23.03 50.54
N LEU A 2 -6.50 22.71 49.34
CA LEU A 2 -5.85 22.13 48.14
C LEU A 2 -5.14 20.76 48.34
N ALA A 3 -5.57 19.61 47.81
CA ALA A 3 -6.16 19.28 46.50
C ALA A 3 -5.42 19.97 45.35
N ARG A 4 -4.32 19.37 44.88
CA ARG A 4 -4.05 18.96 43.47
C ARG A 4 -2.74 18.18 43.47
N ASP A 5 -2.81 16.86 43.29
CA ASP A 5 -1.81 16.25 42.43
C ASP A 5 -2.56 15.30 41.50
N THR A 6 -2.66 15.78 40.27
CA THR A 6 -3.30 15.14 39.14
C THR A 6 -2.73 13.75 38.99
N GLY A 7 -3.60 12.74 39.00
CA GLY A 7 -3.22 11.37 38.65
C GLY A 7 -2.49 11.35 37.30
N PRO A 8 -1.65 10.32 37.07
CA PRO A 8 -0.91 10.20 35.83
C PRO A 8 -1.92 10.29 34.69
N ILE A 9 -1.70 11.27 33.82
CA ILE A 9 -2.49 11.51 32.62
C ILE A 9 -2.34 10.23 31.81
N GLU A 10 -3.32 9.34 31.94
CA GLU A 10 -3.38 8.11 31.20
C GLU A 10 -3.15 8.44 29.73
N GLY A 11 -2.19 7.72 29.14
CA GLY A 11 -1.75 7.92 27.77
C GLY A 11 -2.94 8.15 26.86
N SER A 12 -3.04 9.37 26.33
CA SER A 12 -4.11 9.77 25.44
C SER A 12 -4.03 8.92 24.18
N SER A 13 -4.82 7.85 24.19
CA SER A 13 -5.42 7.22 23.03
C SER A 13 -4.47 6.97 21.85
N ALA A 14 -3.42 6.18 22.09
CA ALA A 14 -2.99 5.21 21.07
C ALA A 14 -4.00 4.04 20.96
N ALA A 15 -5.27 4.31 21.25
CA ALA A 15 -6.37 3.39 21.11
C ALA A 15 -6.62 3.21 19.61
N THR A 16 -6.07 2.12 19.07
CA THR A 16 -6.63 1.42 17.91
C THR A 16 -7.15 2.34 16.81
N SER A 17 -6.35 3.33 16.38
CA SER A 17 -6.71 4.13 15.23
C SER A 17 -6.89 3.15 14.07
N CYS A 18 -8.06 3.23 13.42
CA CYS A 18 -8.32 2.46 12.21
C CYS A 18 -7.08 2.60 11.30
N PRO A 19 -6.53 1.52 10.72
CA PRO A 19 -5.32 1.63 9.89
C PRO A 19 -5.41 2.76 8.85
N VAL A 20 -6.63 3.01 8.34
CA VAL A 20 -6.94 4.11 7.43
C VAL A 20 -6.73 5.49 8.06
N GLU A 21 -7.16 5.70 9.30
CA GLU A 21 -6.97 6.96 10.02
C GLU A 21 -5.49 7.21 10.33
N ALA A 22 -4.73 6.16 10.66
CA ALA A 22 -3.29 6.27 10.85
C ALA A 22 -2.57 6.66 9.55
N ILE A 23 -2.96 6.07 8.42
CA ILE A 23 -2.45 6.42 7.09
C ILE A 23 -2.84 7.86 6.72
N ALA A 24 -4.10 8.26 6.95
CA ALA A 24 -4.56 9.61 6.68
C ALA A 24 -3.81 10.66 7.53
N ALA A 25 -3.58 10.37 8.81
CA ALA A 25 -2.80 11.22 9.70
C ALA A 25 -1.34 11.35 9.24
N ALA A 26 -0.73 10.28 8.72
CA ALA A 26 0.61 10.33 8.15
C ALA A 26 0.69 11.22 6.90
N TYR A 27 -0.33 11.21 6.04
CA TYR A 27 -0.37 12.12 4.88
C TYR A 27 -0.59 13.58 5.29
N LEU A 28 -1.46 13.84 6.28
CA LEU A 28 -1.68 15.18 6.82
C LEU A 28 -0.45 15.76 7.51
N SER A 29 0.30 14.95 8.26
CA SER A 29 1.54 15.41 8.92
C SER A 29 2.61 15.79 7.89
N GLN A 30 2.70 15.05 6.78
CA GLN A 30 3.63 15.34 5.69
C GLN A 30 3.28 16.63 4.93
N THR A 31 2.01 17.01 4.85
CA THR A 31 1.56 18.21 4.12
C THR A 31 1.34 19.43 5.02
N SER A 32 1.98 19.46 6.20
CA SER A 32 1.82 20.54 7.18
C SER A 32 0.36 20.78 7.58
N GLY A 33 -0.46 19.73 7.54
CA GLY A 33 -1.88 19.77 7.86
C GLY A 33 -2.79 20.25 6.73
N ASP A 34 -2.29 20.46 5.50
CA ASP A 34 -3.15 20.77 4.35
C ASP A 34 -3.85 19.49 3.84
N PRO A 35 -5.18 19.37 4.04
CA PRO A 35 -5.93 18.18 3.65
C PRO A 35 -6.07 18.04 2.12
N SER A 36 -6.08 19.16 1.38
CA SER A 36 -6.20 19.13 -0.08
C SER A 36 -4.91 18.66 -0.74
N LEU A 37 -3.76 19.05 -0.17
CA LEU A 37 -2.47 18.51 -0.60
C LEU A 37 -2.31 17.04 -0.17
N ALA A 38 -2.67 16.70 1.07
CA ALA A 38 -2.59 15.32 1.58
C ALA A 38 -3.39 14.34 0.70
N LEU A 39 -4.62 14.71 0.34
CA LEU A 39 -5.47 13.90 -0.53
C LEU A 39 -4.86 13.70 -1.92
N ARG A 40 -4.33 14.76 -2.53
CA ARG A 40 -3.67 14.67 -3.84
C ARG A 40 -2.44 13.76 -3.79
N CYS A 41 -1.64 13.85 -2.72
CA CYS A 41 -0.50 12.98 -2.50
C CYS A 41 -0.92 11.51 -2.34
N ALA A 42 -1.92 11.23 -1.50
CA ALA A 42 -2.42 9.87 -1.29
C ALA A 42 -3.01 9.24 -2.57
N ILE A 43 -3.75 10.02 -3.37
CA ILE A 43 -4.26 9.55 -4.67
C ILE A 43 -3.10 9.27 -5.64
N THR A 44 -2.10 10.13 -5.69
CA THR A 44 -0.94 9.95 -6.58
C THR A 44 -0.17 8.68 -6.23
N ASP A 45 0.05 8.43 -4.94
CA ASP A 45 0.71 7.23 -4.44
C ASP A 45 -0.08 5.96 -4.76
N ALA A 46 -1.40 5.96 -4.49
CA ALA A 46 -2.28 4.83 -4.82
C ALA A 46 -2.32 4.51 -6.33
N LEU A 47 -2.27 5.53 -7.19
CA LEU A 47 -2.19 5.34 -8.64
C LEU A 47 -0.83 4.78 -9.07
N ALA A 48 0.26 5.21 -8.44
CA ALA A 48 1.59 4.67 -8.69
C ALA A 48 1.67 3.18 -8.29
N ASP A 49 1.13 2.84 -7.12
CA ASP A 49 1.03 1.45 -6.65
C ASP A 49 0.20 0.58 -7.59
N LEU A 50 -0.92 1.10 -8.09
CA LEU A 50 -1.74 0.40 -9.09
C LEU A 50 -0.96 0.15 -10.37
N LEU A 51 -0.29 1.16 -10.93
CA LEU A 51 0.51 1.01 -12.15
C LEU A 51 1.67 0.02 -11.98
N GLU A 52 2.32 0.03 -10.82
CA GLU A 52 3.37 -0.91 -10.47
C GLU A 52 2.83 -2.34 -10.35
N ALA A 53 1.69 -2.52 -9.68
CA ALA A 53 1.01 -3.82 -9.58
C ALA A 53 0.57 -4.35 -10.95
N GLU A 54 0.05 -3.48 -11.81
CA GLU A 54 -0.29 -3.83 -13.19
C GLU A 54 0.95 -4.19 -14.01
N ARG A 55 2.08 -3.48 -13.85
CA ARG A 55 3.34 -3.82 -14.54
C ARG A 55 3.80 -5.23 -14.18
N ARG A 56 3.79 -5.58 -12.88
CA ARG A 56 4.13 -6.92 -12.40
C ARG A 56 3.21 -8.00 -12.96
N THR A 57 1.93 -7.67 -13.14
CA THR A 57 0.93 -8.60 -13.70
C THR A 57 1.19 -8.85 -15.19
N ARG A 58 1.43 -7.79 -15.97
CA ARG A 58 1.76 -7.90 -17.41
C ARG A 58 3.07 -8.66 -17.65
N GLU A 59 4.06 -8.46 -16.77
CA GLU A 59 5.34 -9.17 -16.82
C GLU A 59 5.17 -10.66 -16.52
N ARG A 60 4.37 -11.03 -15.50
CA ARG A 60 4.04 -12.42 -15.18
C ARG A 60 3.26 -13.11 -16.32
N SER A 61 2.29 -12.44 -16.95
CA SER A 61 1.57 -12.99 -18.10
C SER A 61 2.45 -13.20 -19.33
N ARG A 62 3.45 -12.32 -19.56
CA ARG A 62 4.45 -12.48 -20.62
C ARG A 62 5.36 -13.70 -20.39
N LEU A 63 5.78 -13.93 -19.14
CA LEU A 63 6.59 -15.10 -18.79
C LEU A 63 5.80 -16.41 -18.90
N ILE A 64 4.51 -16.42 -18.53
CA ILE A 64 3.62 -17.57 -18.75
C ILE A 64 3.50 -17.88 -20.24
N SER A 65 3.29 -16.87 -21.09
CA SER A 65 3.14 -17.10 -22.54
C SER A 65 4.44 -17.59 -23.19
N ARG A 66 5.61 -17.12 -22.74
CA ARG A 66 6.91 -17.59 -23.25
C ARG A 66 7.32 -18.97 -22.71
N GLY A 67 6.99 -19.29 -21.46
CA GLY A 67 7.22 -20.61 -20.87
C GLY A 67 6.26 -21.68 -21.38
N PHE A 68 5.01 -21.32 -21.66
CA PHE A 68 4.00 -22.22 -22.24
C PHE A 68 4.30 -22.59 -23.69
N VAL A 69 4.86 -21.66 -24.49
CA VAL A 69 5.28 -21.95 -25.87
C VAL A 69 6.48 -22.88 -25.93
N ARG A 70 7.44 -22.79 -25.00
CA ARG A 70 8.55 -23.76 -24.94
C ARG A 70 8.08 -25.15 -24.49
N GLY A 71 7.24 -25.22 -23.44
CA GLY A 71 6.69 -26.50 -22.98
C GLY A 71 5.87 -27.25 -24.04
N ARG A 72 5.16 -26.53 -24.93
CA ARG A 72 4.40 -27.16 -26.05
C ARG A 72 5.26 -27.61 -27.22
N LEU A 73 6.37 -26.91 -27.52
CA LEU A 73 7.26 -27.28 -28.61
C LEU A 73 8.13 -28.47 -28.24
N ASP A 74 8.56 -28.57 -26.97
CA ASP A 74 9.33 -29.72 -26.49
C ASP A 74 8.43 -30.97 -26.35
N ASP A 75 7.16 -30.84 -25.94
CA ASP A 75 6.19 -31.96 -25.86
C ASP A 75 5.68 -32.43 -27.26
N THR A 76 5.76 -31.57 -28.28
CA THR A 76 5.41 -31.95 -29.67
C THR A 76 6.63 -32.51 -30.44
N GLY A 77 7.84 -32.33 -29.91
CA GLY A 77 9.10 -32.71 -30.57
C GLY A 77 9.57 -34.15 -30.32
N ASP A 78 8.97 -34.86 -29.35
CA ASP A 78 9.36 -36.23 -28.94
C ASP A 78 8.31 -37.28 -29.36
N ALA A 79 7.52 -36.97 -30.40
CA ALA A 79 6.48 -37.84 -30.96
C ALA A 79 6.68 -38.15 -32.46
N LEU A 80 7.93 -38.28 -32.92
CA LEU A 80 8.28 -38.81 -34.24
C LEU A 80 9.38 -39.87 -34.15
#